data_AF-A0AAV8XZN8-F1
#
_entry.id   AF-A0AAV8XZN8-F1
#
_cell.length_a   1.000
_cell.length_b   1.000
_cell.length_c   1.000
_cell.angle_alpha   90.00
_cell.angle_beta   90.00
_cell.angle_gamma   90.00
#
_symmetry.space_group_name_H-M   'P 1'
#
loop_
_entity.id
_entity.type
_entity.pdbx_description
1 polymer ?
#
loop_
_entity_poly.entity_id
_entity_poly.type
_entity_poly.pdbx_seq_one_letter_code
_entity_poly.pdbx_strand_id
1 'polypeptide(L)' 'MELRPRVEEFIEKVVDSYTDEEFRNNFRMNRRTFSAVLTLIAVKISTQDMDVGRHTIPAKAQLLIALWYFATPDSYRLVV' A
#
# COMPACT_ATOMS: atom_id res chain seq x y z
N MET A 1 -13.86 -24.72 5.18
CA MET A 1 -13.52 -23.32 4.84
C MET A 1 -12.33 -23.40 3.90
N GLU A 2 -12.50 -23.15 2.61
CA GLU A 2 -11.36 -23.16 1.68
C GLU A 2 -10.42 -22.00 2.06
N LEU A 3 -9.18 -22.33 2.38
CA LEU A 3 -8.13 -21.34 2.58
C LEU A 3 -7.86 -20.68 1.23
N ARG A 4 -8.29 -19.43 1.05
CA ARG A 4 -7.88 -18.66 -0.13
C ARG A 4 -6.35 -18.57 -0.10
N PRO A 5 -5.64 -19.04 -1.15
CA PRO A 5 -4.19 -18.97 -1.17
C PRO A 5 -3.77 -17.51 -1.06
N ARG A 6 -3.00 -17.20 -0.01
CA ARG A 6 -2.44 -15.87 0.18
C ARG A 6 -1.28 -15.74 -0.81
N VAL A 7 -1.32 -14.72 -1.65
CA VAL A 7 -0.21 -14.43 -2.57
C VAL A 7 0.98 -13.99 -1.71
N GLU A 8 2.01 -14.80 -1.67
CA GLU A 8 3.29 -14.43 -1.08
C GLU A 8 3.92 -13.30 -1.90
N GLU A 9 4.55 -12.33 -1.22
CA GLU A 9 5.24 -11.20 -1.89
C GLU A 9 4.30 -10.42 -2.83
N PHE A 10 3.04 -10.23 -2.43
CA PHE A 10 2.02 -9.55 -3.23
C PHE A 10 2.46 -8.17 -3.72
N ILE A 11 3.22 -7.42 -2.91
CA ILE A 11 3.68 -6.08 -3.30
C ILE A 11 4.68 -6.21 -4.45
N GLU A 12 5.68 -7.06 -4.29
CA GLU A 12 6.78 -7.24 -5.23
C GLU A 12 6.33 -7.94 -6.53
N LYS A 13 5.43 -8.91 -6.43
CA LYS A 13 4.97 -9.71 -7.59
C LYS A 13 3.78 -9.09 -8.32
N VAL A 14 2.91 -8.35 -7.62
CA VAL A 14 1.64 -7.86 -8.18
C VAL A 14 1.60 -6.34 -8.25
N VAL A 15 1.83 -5.65 -7.14
CA VAL A 15 1.70 -4.17 -7.12
C VAL A 15 2.80 -3.49 -7.96
N ASP A 16 4.00 -4.05 -7.94
CA ASP A 16 5.13 -3.53 -8.72
C ASP A 16 5.01 -3.82 -10.21
N SER A 17 4.23 -4.84 -10.60
CA SER A 17 3.95 -5.15 -12.01
C SER A 17 2.76 -4.38 -12.59
N TYR A 18 1.95 -3.71 -11.76
CA TYR A 18 0.85 -2.88 -12.25
C TYR A 18 1.32 -1.76 -13.18
N THR A 19 0.58 -1.56 -14.26
CA THR A 19 0.60 -0.33 -15.04
C THR A 19 0.19 0.88 -14.17
N ASP A 20 0.48 2.09 -14.63
CA ASP A 20 0.06 3.30 -13.93
C ASP A 20 -1.47 3.40 -13.80
N GLU A 21 -2.21 2.89 -14.79
CA GLU A 21 -3.67 2.84 -14.75
C GLU A 21 -4.20 1.84 -13.72
N GLU A 22 -3.67 0.61 -13.71
CA GLU A 22 -4.04 -0.41 -12.73
C GLU A 22 -3.73 0.06 -11.31
N PHE A 23 -2.56 0.67 -11.10
CA PHE A 23 -2.19 1.23 -9.81
C PHE A 23 -3.19 2.30 -9.37
N ARG A 24 -3.51 3.25 -10.26
CA ARG A 24 -4.48 4.32 -9.97
C ARG A 24 -5.88 3.76 -9.69
N ASN A 25 -6.34 2.75 -10.42
CA ASN A 25 -7.67 2.17 -10.24
C ASN A 25 -7.79 1.43 -8.88
N ASN A 26 -6.71 0.77 -8.43
CA ASN A 26 -6.69 0.04 -7.17
C ASN A 26 -6.48 0.97 -5.96
N PHE A 27 -5.57 1.94 -6.05
CA PHE A 27 -5.15 2.77 -4.91
C PHE A 27 -5.71 4.21 -4.94
N ARG A 28 -6.44 4.57 -6.01
CA ARG A 28 -7.01 5.91 -6.23
C ARG A 28 -5.98 7.04 -6.18
N MET A 29 -4.73 6.71 -6.50
CA MET A 29 -3.60 7.62 -6.48
C MET A 29 -2.66 7.31 -7.64
N ASN A 30 -2.13 8.34 -8.29
CA ASN A 30 -1.10 8.15 -9.32
C ASN A 30 0.18 7.60 -8.69
N ARG A 31 0.87 6.68 -9.38
CA ARG A 31 2.11 6.05 -8.91
C ARG A 31 3.20 7.08 -8.56
N ARG A 32 3.33 8.15 -9.35
CA ARG A 32 4.27 9.25 -9.06
C ARG A 32 3.94 9.99 -7.76
N THR A 33 2.65 10.27 -7.53
CA THR A 33 2.18 10.91 -6.30
C THR A 33 2.40 10.01 -5.10
N PHE A 34 2.13 8.71 -5.24
CA PHE A 34 2.44 7.71 -4.22
C PHE A 34 3.92 7.76 -3.83
N SER A 35 4.84 7.73 -4.81
CA SER A 35 6.28 7.79 -4.52
C SER A 35 6.66 9.09 -3.81
N ALA A 36 6.11 10.23 -4.22
CA ALA A 36 6.38 11.51 -3.58
C ALA A 36 5.88 11.54 -2.12
N VAL A 37 4.66 11.07 -1.86
CA VAL A 37 4.10 10.97 -0.51
C VAL A 37 4.92 10.01 0.34
N LEU A 38 5.28 8.85 -0.21
CA LEU A 38 6.11 7.87 0.48
C LEU A 38 7.44 8.49 0.90
N THR A 39 8.13 9.23 0.04
CA THR A 39 9.37 9.92 0.41
C THR A 39 9.17 10.92 1.56
N LEU A 40 8.04 11.64 1.59
CA LEU A 40 7.74 12.63 2.63
C LEU A 40 7.46 11.99 4.00
N ILE A 41 6.79 10.85 4.03
CA ILE A 41 6.30 10.24 5.28
C ILE A 41 7.07 8.99 5.71
N ALA A 42 7.91 8.40 4.83
CA ALA A 42 8.60 7.14 5.08
C ALA A 42 9.34 7.15 6.41
N VAL A 43 10.03 8.25 6.75
CA VAL A 43 10.78 8.38 8.01
C VAL A 43 9.86 8.38 9.23
N LYS A 44 8.62 8.87 9.09
CA LYS A 44 7.64 8.94 10.19
C LYS A 44 6.91 7.61 10.42
N ILE A 45 6.70 6.85 9.34
CA ILE A 45 5.96 5.58 9.39
C ILE A 45 6.89 4.37 9.48
N SER A 46 8.17 4.53 9.16
CA SER A 46 9.21 3.55 9.49
C SER A 46 9.60 3.73 10.95
N THR A 47 9.36 2.73 11.77
CA THR A 47 9.98 2.66 13.10
C THR A 47 11.47 2.41 12.95
N GLN A 48 12.27 3.23 13.63
CA GLN A 48 13.72 3.05 13.74
C GLN A 48 14.09 2.08 14.88
N ASP A 49 13.16 1.86 15.81
CA ASP A 49 13.37 1.03 17.00
C ASP A 49 13.17 -0.45 16.65
N MET A 50 14.25 -1.08 16.19
CA MET A 50 14.35 -2.51 15.91
C MET A 50 14.55 -3.36 17.18
N ASP A 51 14.63 -2.73 18.35
CA ASP A 51 15.27 -3.36 19.50
C ASP A 51 14.37 -4.28 20.35
N VAL A 52 13.03 -4.23 20.21
CA VAL A 52 12.16 -5.18 20.94
C VAL A 52 10.84 -5.47 20.17
N GLY A 53 10.70 -6.67 19.61
CA GLY A 53 9.41 -7.21 19.16
C GLY A 53 9.27 -7.50 17.65
N ARG A 54 8.03 -7.53 17.16
CA ARG A 54 7.69 -7.91 15.78
C ARG A 54 8.16 -6.84 14.79
N HIS A 55 8.93 -7.25 13.79
CA HIS A 55 9.39 -6.36 12.71
C HIS A 55 8.25 -5.54 12.14
N THR A 56 8.47 -4.23 12.08
CA THR A 56 7.52 -3.33 11.45
C THR A 56 7.46 -3.55 9.97
N ILE A 57 6.24 -3.47 9.44
CA ILE A 57 5.95 -3.56 8.02
C ILE A 57 6.71 -2.42 7.30
N PRO A 58 7.33 -2.65 6.13
CA PRO A 58 8.00 -1.58 5.39
C PRO A 58 7.07 -0.39 5.10
N ALA A 59 7.59 0.84 5.11
CA ALA A 59 6.80 2.06 4.88
C ALA A 59 5.94 2.00 3.59
N LYS A 60 6.49 1.44 2.51
CA LYS A 60 5.76 1.23 1.25
C LYS A 60 4.51 0.39 1.46
N ALA A 61 4.66 -0.73 2.16
CA ALA A 61 3.57 -1.65 2.45
C ALA A 61 2.52 -1.02 3.38
N GLN A 62 2.95 -0.26 4.40
CA GLN A 62 2.03 0.48 5.27
C GLN A 62 1.16 1.48 4.47
N LEU A 63 1.78 2.27 3.60
CA LEU A 63 1.06 3.26 2.79
C LEU A 63 0.12 2.59 1.77
N LEU A 64 0.54 1.50 1.13
CA LEU A 64 -0.33 0.73 0.22
C LEU A 64 -1.56 0.19 0.93
N ILE A 65 -1.39 -0.36 2.14
CA ILE A 65 -2.51 -0.86 2.96
C ILE A 65 -3.47 0.28 3.31
N ALA A 66 -2.94 1.43 3.73
CA ALA A 66 -3.75 2.60 4.06
C ALA A 66 -4.57 3.07 2.86
N LEU A 67 -3.93 3.24 1.69
CA LEU A 67 -4.61 3.66 0.47
C LEU A 67 -5.65 2.66 0.01
N TRP A 68 -5.34 1.36 0.03
CA TRP A 68 -6.30 0.32 -0.29
C TRP A 68 -7.50 0.37 0.66
N TYR A 69 -7.26 0.51 1.97
CA TYR A 69 -8.31 0.63 2.97
C TYR A 69 -9.19 1.87 2.76
N PHE A 70 -8.63 3.02 2.35
CA PHE A 70 -9.42 4.22 2.04
C PHE A 70 -10.08 4.20 0.66
N ALA A 71 -9.54 3.44 -0.29
CA ALA A 71 -10.10 3.27 -1.63
C ALA A 71 -11.28 2.28 -1.68
N THR A 72 -11.41 1.41 -0.67
CA THR A 72 -12.40 0.32 -0.64
C THR A 72 -13.82 0.74 -0.18
N PRO A 73 -14.04 1.71 0.74
CA PRO A 73 -15.36 2.18 1.10
C PRO A 73 -16.07 2.83 -0.10
N ASP A 74 -17.28 2.34 -0.37
CA ASP A 74 -18.14 2.74 -1.50
C ASP A 74 -18.42 4.26 -1.50
N SER A 75 -18.36 4.90 -0.34
CA SER A 75 -18.56 6.34 -0.16
C SER A 75 -17.49 7.21 -0.83
N TYR A 76 -16.25 6.71 -1.02
CA TYR A 76 -15.21 7.43 -1.78
C TYR A 76 -15.16 7.04 -3.26
N ARG A 77 -15.81 5.94 -3.67
CA ARG A 77 -15.89 5.55 -5.09
C ARG A 77 -16.83 6.45 -5.90
N LEU A 78 -17.75 7.15 -5.22
CA LEU A 78 -18.78 8.01 -5.80
C LEU A 78 -18.39 9.49 -5.88
N VAL A 79 -17.25 9.88 -5.30
CA VAL A 79 -16.74 11.25 -5.38
C VAL A 79 -15.80 11.33 -6.58
N VAL A 80 -16.35 11.61 -7.75
CA VAL A 80 -15.63 11.94 -9.00
C VAL A 80 -16.29 13.16 -9.63
#